data_AF-A0A0P0E4V8-F1
#
_entry.id   AF-A0A0P0E4V8-F1
#
_cell.length_a   1.000
_cell.length_b   1.000
_cell.length_c   1.000
_cell.angle_alpha   90.00
_cell.angle_beta   90.00
_cell.angle_gamma   90.00
#
_symmetry.space_group_name_H-M   'P 1'
#
loop_
_entity.id
_entity.type
_entity.pdbx_description
1 polymer ?
#
loop_
_entity_poly.entity_id
_entity_poly.type
_entity_poly.pdbx_seq_one_letter_code
_entity_poly.pdbx_strand_id
1 'polypeptide(L)'
;MAIAEILPSHAARDELPKALRRFRAEGESAAPLIFGAHRKPEAVVIPFELYSQLLPAIEEIEIAKLVRERSAAGEARPLSELAEQIGLNPADYS
;
A
#
# COMPACT_ATOMS: atom_id res chain seq x y z
N MET A 1 7.10 -12.06 -17.78
CA MET A 1 7.48 -12.22 -16.36
C MET A 1 6.93 -13.56 -15.90
N ALA A 2 7.78 -14.54 -15.62
CA ALA A 2 7.32 -15.84 -15.16
C ALA A 2 6.75 -15.69 -13.74
N ILE A 3 5.58 -16.27 -13.48
CA ILE A 3 4.99 -16.27 -12.14
C ILE A 3 5.85 -17.20 -11.29
N ALA A 4 6.45 -16.66 -10.22
CA ALA A 4 7.23 -17.47 -9.28
C ALA A 4 6.36 -18.58 -8.69
N GLU A 5 6.95 -19.74 -8.42
CA GLU A 5 6.25 -20.89 -7.86
C GLU A 5 5.51 -20.51 -6.56
N ILE A 6 4.24 -20.92 -6.45
CA ILE A 6 3.43 -20.68 -5.26
C ILE A 6 3.59 -21.87 -4.33
N LEU A 7 4.30 -21.65 -3.23
CA LEU A 7 4.51 -22.69 -2.22
C LEU A 7 3.30 -22.84 -1.29
N PRO A 8 3.01 -24.05 -0.80
CA PRO A 8 2.14 -24.22 0.35
C PRO A 8 2.65 -23.45 1.57
N SER A 9 1.75 -22.83 2.35
CA SER A 9 2.15 -22.02 3.51
C SER A 9 3.02 -22.75 4.53
N HIS A 10 2.87 -24.08 4.68
CA HIS A 10 3.73 -24.87 5.56
C HIS A 10 5.17 -25.03 5.01
N ALA A 11 5.32 -25.15 3.69
CA ALA A 11 6.62 -25.29 3.03
C ALA A 11 7.39 -23.96 2.95
N ALA A 12 6.70 -22.82 3.03
CA ALA A 12 7.33 -21.50 3.03
C ALA A 12 8.35 -21.33 4.17
N ARG A 13 8.11 -21.97 5.33
CA ARG A 13 9.03 -21.90 6.49
C ARG A 13 10.40 -22.47 6.18
N ASP A 14 10.47 -23.54 5.40
CA ASP A 14 11.72 -24.21 5.03
C ASP A 14 12.47 -23.46 3.92
N GLU A 15 11.73 -22.71 3.09
CA GLU A 15 12.29 -21.93 1.98
C GLU A 15 12.72 -20.51 2.38
N LEU A 16 12.21 -19.97 3.49
CA LEU A 16 12.56 -18.64 3.99
C LEU A 16 14.08 -18.41 4.12
N PRO A 17 14.88 -19.29 4.74
CA PRO A 17 16.32 -19.09 4.84
C PRO A 17 17.02 -19.02 3.47
N LYS A 18 16.54 -19.79 2.48
CA LYS A 18 17.08 -19.77 1.11
C LYS A 18 16.70 -18.48 0.40
N ALA A 19 15.47 -18.01 0.56
CA ALA A 19 15.02 -16.73 0.04
C ALA A 19 15.85 -15.57 0.62
N LEU A 20 16.10 -15.55 1.92
CA LEU A 20 16.93 -14.51 2.55
C LEU A 20 18.39 -14.52 2.07
N ARG A 21 18.97 -15.70 1.83
CA ARG A 21 20.31 -15.82 1.20
C ARG A 21 20.30 -15.25 -0.22
N ARG A 22 19.26 -15.57 -1.01
CA ARG A 22 19.07 -15.04 -2.35
C ARG A 22 18.94 -13.52 -2.36
N PHE A 23 18.10 -12.96 -1.49
CA PHE A 23 17.92 -11.51 -1.36
C PHE A 23 19.22 -10.78 -1.02
N ARG A 24 20.07 -11.38 -0.18
CA ARG A 24 21.39 -10.81 0.14
C ARG A 24 22.36 -10.85 -1.04
N ALA A 25 22.26 -11.85 -1.92
CA ALA A 25 23.15 -12.01 -3.06
C ALA A 25 22.70 -11.19 -4.29
N GLU A 26 21.39 -11.06 -4.50
CA GLU A 26 20.79 -10.53 -5.73
C GLU A 26 20.09 -9.17 -5.53
N GLY A 27 19.94 -8.71 -4.28
CA GLY A 27 19.33 -7.41 -3.96
C GLY A 27 17.89 -7.30 -4.43
N GLU A 28 17.50 -6.12 -4.91
CA GLU A 28 16.16 -5.82 -5.45
C GLU A 28 15.73 -6.70 -6.64
N SER A 29 16.69 -7.28 -7.38
CA SER A 29 16.42 -8.13 -8.54
C SER A 29 16.07 -9.57 -8.18
N ALA A 30 16.19 -9.93 -6.90
CA ALA A 30 16.00 -11.28 -6.42
C ALA A 30 14.57 -11.79 -6.62
N ALA A 31 14.42 -13.04 -7.05
CA ALA A 31 13.11 -13.64 -7.25
C ALA A 31 12.32 -13.73 -5.91
N PRO A 32 11.04 -13.32 -5.88
CA PRO A 32 10.23 -13.30 -4.67
C PRO A 32 9.89 -14.72 -4.18
N LEU A 33 9.57 -14.84 -2.89
CA LEU A 33 8.98 -16.05 -2.32
C LEU A 33 7.46 -15.87 -2.24
N ILE A 34 6.69 -16.62 -3.03
CA ILE A 34 5.23 -16.55 -3.04
C ILE A 34 4.66 -17.80 -2.37
N PHE A 35 3.67 -17.64 -1.50
CA PHE A 35 3.05 -18.76 -0.80
C PHE A 35 1.55 -18.55 -0.53
N GLY A 36 0.84 -19.65 -0.31
CA GLY A 36 -0.59 -19.67 0.03
C GLY A 36 -1.21 -21.06 0.01
N ALA A 37 -2.53 -21.13 0.12
CA ALA A 37 -3.29 -22.39 0.10
C ALA A 37 -3.82 -22.74 -1.29
N HIS A 38 -3.99 -24.03 -1.59
CA HIS A 38 -4.60 -24.52 -2.83
C HIS A 38 -4.05 -23.90 -4.12
N ARG A 39 -2.73 -23.66 -4.20
CA ARG A 39 -2.04 -23.00 -5.32
C ARG A 39 -2.52 -21.57 -5.60
N LYS A 40 -3.24 -20.94 -4.66
CA LYS A 40 -3.61 -19.53 -4.71
C LYS A 40 -2.54 -18.72 -3.97
N PRO A 41 -2.02 -17.63 -4.56
CA PRO A 41 -1.08 -16.77 -3.86
C PRO A 41 -1.85 -15.98 -2.78
N GLU A 42 -1.33 -16.00 -1.56
CA GLU A 42 -1.90 -15.28 -0.41
C GLU A 42 -0.91 -14.28 0.17
N ALA A 43 0.39 -14.56 0.08
CA ALA A 43 1.44 -13.69 0.57
C ALA A 43 2.70 -13.79 -0.29
N VAL A 44 3.53 -12.75 -0.21
CA VAL A 44 4.82 -12.65 -0.87
C VAL A 44 5.87 -12.11 0.10
N VAL A 45 7.07 -12.65 0.05
CA VAL A 45 8.27 -12.06 0.66
C VAL A 45 9.17 -11.53 -0.43
N ILE A 46 9.59 -10.28 -0.28
CA ILE A 46 10.47 -9.57 -1.20
C ILE A 46 11.69 -9.01 -0.45
N PRO A 47 12.79 -8.66 -1.16
CA PRO A 47 13.87 -7.88 -0.58
C PRO A 47 13.38 -6.58 0.05
N PHE A 48 13.98 -6.19 1.18
CA PHE A 48 13.60 -4.95 1.86
C PHE A 48 13.85 -3.69 1.01
N GLU A 49 14.92 -3.69 0.21
CA GLU A 49 15.23 -2.61 -0.71
C GLU A 49 14.11 -2.42 -1.75
N LEU A 50 13.64 -3.53 -2.35
CA LEU A 50 12.50 -3.52 -3.26
C LEU A 50 11.23 -3.03 -2.57
N TYR A 51 10.95 -3.49 -1.34
CA TYR A 51 9.82 -2.99 -0.56
C TYR A 51 9.89 -1.47 -0.34
N SER A 52 11.07 -0.95 -0.01
CA SER A 52 11.29 0.48 0.22
C SER A 52 11.03 1.33 -1.02
N GLN A 53 11.39 0.81 -2.21
CA GLN A 53 11.10 1.46 -3.49
C GLN A 53 9.60 1.44 -3.83
N LEU A 54 8.85 0.45 -3.35
CA LEU A 54 7.41 0.33 -3.58
C LEU A 54 6.58 1.19 -2.63
N LEU A 55 7.11 1.59 -1.46
CA LEU A 55 6.39 2.39 -0.47
C LEU A 55 5.72 3.65 -1.05
N PRO A 56 6.39 4.50 -1.86
CA PRO A 56 5.76 5.67 -2.45
C PRO A 56 4.55 5.35 -3.34
N ALA A 57 4.63 4.24 -4.11
CA ALA A 57 3.54 3.81 -4.98
C ALA A 57 2.36 3.24 -4.18
N ILE A 58 2.63 2.57 -3.05
CA ILE A 58 1.60 2.11 -2.12
C ILE A 58 0.88 3.30 -1.51
N GLU A 59 1.62 4.31 -1.04
CA GLU A 59 1.07 5.56 -0.49
C GLU A 59 0.18 6.30 -1.51
N GLU A 60 0.61 6.38 -2.77
CA GLU A 60 -0.17 7.01 -3.85
C GLU A 60 -1.54 6.34 -4.04
N ILE A 61 -1.60 5.00 -3.99
CA ILE A 61 -2.86 4.25 -4.11
C ILE A 61 -3.82 4.60 -2.96
N GLU A 62 -3.30 4.74 -1.74
CA GLU A 62 -4.08 5.13 -0.57
C GLU A 62 -4.62 6.55 -0.69
N ILE A 63 -3.77 7.50 -1.10
CA ILE A 63 -4.15 8.90 -1.31
C ILE A 63 -5.20 9.00 -2.42
N ALA A 64 -5.01 8.29 -3.53
CA ALA A 64 -5.95 8.32 -4.66
C ALA A 64 -7.36 7.84 -4.25
N LYS A 65 -7.46 6.89 -3.31
CA LYS A 65 -8.75 6.46 -2.75
C LYS A 65 -9.40 7.59 -1.95
N LEU A 66 -8.65 8.23 -1.06
CA LEU A 66 -9.13 9.34 -0.24
C LEU A 66 -9.58 10.54 -1.08
N VAL A 67 -8.84 10.86 -2.14
CA VAL A 67 -9.21 11.94 -3.09
C VAL A 67 -10.52 11.61 -3.78
N ARG A 68 -10.69 10.39 -4.30
CA ARG A 68 -11.96 9.97 -4.94
C ARG A 68 -13.14 10.05 -4.00
N GLU A 69 -12.98 9.59 -2.76
CA GLU A 69 -14.03 9.66 -1.73
C GLU A 69 -14.42 11.11 -1.42
N ARG A 70 -13.44 12.01 -1.28
CA ARG A 70 -13.71 13.44 -1.05
C ARG A 70 -14.36 14.12 -2.25
N SER A 71 -13.88 13.87 -3.47
CA SER A 71 -14.49 14.41 -4.69
C SER A 71 -15.92 13.92 -4.87
N ALA A 72 -16.23 12.68 -4.45
CA ALA A 72 -17.59 12.16 -4.46
C ALA A 72 -18.49 12.76 -3.36
N ALA A 73 -17.91 13.23 -2.26
CA ALA A 73 -18.64 13.86 -1.15
C ALA A 73 -19.06 15.32 -1.43
N GLY A 74 -18.62 15.90 -2.56
CA GLY A 74 -18.98 17.24 -3.01
C GLY A 74 -17.77 18.17 -3.17
N GLU A 75 -17.99 19.32 -3.79
CA GLU A 75 -16.93 20.31 -3.97
C GLU A 75 -16.49 20.93 -2.63
N ALA A 76 -15.19 21.24 -2.56
CA ALA A 76 -14.67 22.06 -1.48
C ALA A 76 -15.31 23.44 -1.54
N ARG A 77 -15.87 23.88 -0.41
CA ARG A 77 -16.52 25.18 -0.26
C ARG A 77 -15.75 26.05 0.72
N PRO A 78 -15.63 27.37 0.49
CA PRO A 78 -14.98 28.29 1.40
C PRO A 78 -15.55 28.21 2.82
N LEU A 79 -14.68 28.31 3.82
CA LEU A 79 -15.09 28.33 5.23
C LEU A 79 -16.02 29.51 5.54
N SER A 80 -15.82 30.66 4.88
CA SER A 80 -16.68 31.83 5.00
C SER A 80 -18.12 31.53 4.59
N GLU A 81 -18.33 30.85 3.47
CA GLU A 81 -19.67 30.45 3.03
C GLU A 81 -20.33 29.46 4.00
N LEU A 82 -19.56 28.59 4.65
CA LEU A 82 -20.06 27.73 5.72
C LEU A 82 -20.41 28.49 6.99
N ALA A 83 -19.56 29.40 7.43
CA ALA A 83 -19.80 30.24 8.60
C ALA A 83 -21.09 31.07 8.42
N GLU A 84 -21.25 31.72 7.27
CA GLU A 84 -22.46 32.47 6.93
C GLU A 84 -23.71 31.57 6.93
N GLN A 85 -23.64 30.37 6.36
CA GLN A 85 -24.79 29.46 6.29
C GLN A 85 -25.27 28.97 7.67
N ILE A 86 -24.37 28.84 8.65
CA ILE A 86 -24.70 28.43 10.02
C ILE A 86 -24.84 29.61 11.00
N GLY A 87 -24.82 30.84 10.48
CA GLY A 87 -25.05 32.06 11.26
C GLY A 87 -23.89 32.48 12.15
N LEU A 88 -22.67 31.99 11.88
CA LEU A 88 -21.47 32.43 12.58
C LEU A 88 -20.91 33.68 11.88
N ASN A 89 -20.90 34.80 12.59
CA ASN A 89 -20.28 36.02 12.12
C ASN A 89 -18.84 36.09 12.64
N PRO A 90 -17.82 36.25 11.77
CA PRO A 90 -16.43 36.42 12.21
C PRO A 90 -16.23 37.57 13.19
N ALA A 91 -17.08 38.60 13.11
CA ALA A 91 -17.05 39.76 14.01
C ALA A 91 -17.46 39.44 15.46
N ASP A 92 -18.06 38.27 15.72
CA ASP A 92 -18.47 37.85 17.07
C ASP A 92 -17.31 37.22 17.87
N TYR A 93 -16.17 36.97 17.23
CA TYR A 93 -15.02 36.25 17.82
C TYR A 93 -13.67 36.95 17.60
N SER A 94 -13.68 38.20 17.13
CA SER A 94 -12.50 39.04 16.87
C SER A 94 -12.28 40.11 17.93
#